data_AF-A0A9E5PW53-F1
#
_entry.id   AF-A0A9E5PW53-F1
#
_cell.length_a   1.000
_cell.length_b   1.000
_cell.length_c   1.000
_cell.angle_alpha   90.00
_cell.angle_beta   90.00
_cell.angle_gamma   90.00
#
_symmetry.space_group_name_H-M   'P 1'
#
loop_
_entity.id
_entity.type
_entity.pdbx_description
1 polymer ?
#
loop_
_entity_poly.entity_id
_entity_poly.type
_entity_poly.pdbx_seq_one_letter_code
_entity_poly.pdbx_strand_id
1 'polypeptide(L)' 'MFLEELNTLRTGAGLSQSELAARMQIGQDVVSRCEAGRRRVDVFELALWTHACGTTLEAFVKKLDERIQRHQLPSLL' A
#
# COMPACT_ATOMS: atom_id res chain seq x y z
N MET A 1 -3.80 -3.48 9.37
CA MET A 1 -4.53 -2.42 8.64
C MET A 1 -3.74 -1.81 7.49
N PHE A 2 -2.65 -1.05 7.72
CA PHE A 2 -1.87 -0.46 6.60
C PHE A 2 -1.34 -1.51 5.61
N LEU A 3 -0.65 -2.54 6.11
CA LEU A 3 -0.08 -3.59 5.26
C LEU A 3 -1.16 -4.38 4.50
N GLU A 4 -2.29 -4.65 5.13
CA GLU A 4 -3.42 -5.31 4.48
C GLU A 4 -3.99 -4.44 3.35
N GLU A 5 -4.15 -3.14 3.57
CA GLU A 5 -4.63 -2.23 2.53
C GLU A 5 -3.60 -2.07 1.40
N LEU A 6 -2.29 -2.05 1.72
CA LEU A 6 -1.22 -2.02 0.73
C LEU A 6 -1.22 -3.27 -0.16
N ASN A 7 -1.41 -4.46 0.44
CA ASN A 7 -1.57 -5.71 -0.29
C ASN A 7 -2.87 -5.69 -1.13
N THR A 8 -3.98 -5.23 -0.55
CA THR A 8 -5.29 -5.12 -1.22
C THR A 8 -5.23 -4.20 -2.43
N LEU A 9 -4.51 -3.08 -2.31
CA LEU A 9 -4.27 -2.14 -3.40
C LEU A 9 -3.60 -2.82 -4.58
N ARG A 10 -2.52 -3.57 -4.35
CA ARG A 10 -1.80 -4.28 -5.42
C ARG A 10 -2.64 -5.40 -6.03
N THR A 11 -3.22 -6.27 -5.21
CA THR A 11 -4.00 -7.41 -5.71
C THR A 11 -5.28 -6.95 -6.40
N GLY A 12 -5.93 -5.89 -5.91
CA GLY A 12 -7.09 -5.26 -6.55
C GLY A 12 -6.77 -4.63 -7.91
N ALA A 13 -5.52 -4.21 -8.14
CA ALA A 13 -5.03 -3.80 -9.45
C ALA A 13 -4.63 -4.98 -10.37
N GLY A 14 -4.78 -6.22 -9.91
CA GLY A 14 -4.45 -7.43 -10.67
C GLY A 14 -2.96 -7.65 -10.86
N LEU A 15 -2.09 -7.01 -10.05
CA LEU A 15 -0.64 -7.06 -10.22
C LEU A 15 -0.01 -8.11 -9.30
N SER A 16 0.96 -8.84 -9.82
CA SER A 16 1.98 -9.52 -9.02
C SER A 16 2.96 -8.52 -8.39
N GLN A 17 3.74 -8.96 -7.40
CA GLN A 17 4.79 -8.12 -6.80
C GLN A 17 5.85 -7.70 -7.83
N SER A 18 6.19 -8.60 -8.77
CA SER A 18 7.16 -8.31 -9.84
C SER A 18 6.65 -7.27 -10.82
N GLU A 19 5.37 -7.31 -11.20
CA GLU A 19 4.77 -6.34 -12.12
C GLU A 19 4.68 -4.94 -11.49
N LEU A 20 4.28 -4.87 -10.21
CA LEU A 20 4.30 -3.62 -9.49
C LEU A 20 5.72 -3.05 -9.38
N ALA A 21 6.70 -3.91 -9.04
CA ALA A 21 8.10 -3.51 -8.95
C ALA A 21 8.61 -2.96 -10.28
N ALA A 22 8.25 -3.59 -11.40
CA ALA A 22 8.58 -3.11 -12.74
C ALA A 22 7.96 -1.74 -13.03
N ARG A 23 6.68 -1.51 -12.68
CA ARG A 23 6.02 -0.20 -12.84
C ARG A 23 6.67 0.90 -12.01
N MET A 24 7.13 0.55 -10.81
CA MET A 24 7.79 1.47 -9.89
C MET A 24 9.31 1.60 -10.13
N GLN A 25 9.87 0.83 -11.07
CA GLN A 25 11.31 0.78 -11.36
C GLN A 25 12.17 0.43 -10.13
N ILE A 26 11.71 -0.53 -9.33
CA ILE A 26 12.39 -1.04 -8.13
C ILE A 26 12.55 -2.56 -8.19
N GLY A 27 13.31 -3.14 -7.26
CA GLY A 27 13.39 -4.59 -7.08
C GLY A 27 12.12 -5.18 -6.48
N GLN A 28 11.73 -6.38 -6.92
CA GLN A 28 10.58 -7.11 -6.33
C GLN A 28 10.79 -7.40 -4.84
N ASP A 29 12.04 -7.56 -4.40
CA ASP A 29 12.41 -7.73 -2.99
C ASP A 29 12.03 -6.50 -2.14
N VAL A 30 12.06 -5.29 -2.71
CA VAL A 30 11.57 -4.07 -2.06
C VAL A 30 10.08 -4.16 -1.83
N VAL A 31 9.30 -4.53 -2.86
CA VAL A 31 7.85 -4.73 -2.76
C VAL A 31 7.51 -5.77 -1.69
N SER A 32 8.18 -6.92 -1.72
CA SER A 32 7.98 -8.00 -0.76
C SER A 32 8.26 -7.58 0.68
N ARG A 33 9.37 -6.86 0.93
CA ARG A 33 9.69 -6.35 2.27
C ARG A 33 8.70 -5.30 2.75
N CYS A 34 8.23 -4.42 1.86
CA CYS A 34 7.22 -3.42 2.17
C CYS A 34 5.88 -4.06 2.53
N GLU A 35 5.37 -4.99 1.71
CA GLU A 35 4.09 -5.69 1.97
C GLU A 35 4.13 -6.58 3.21
N ALA A 36 5.33 -7.07 3.59
CA ALA A 36 5.56 -7.84 4.81
C ALA A 36 5.87 -6.96 6.04
N GLY A 37 5.90 -5.62 5.91
CA GLY A 37 6.22 -4.70 7.02
C GLY A 37 7.68 -4.72 7.47
N ARG A 38 8.57 -5.40 6.73
CA ARG A 38 10.02 -5.46 6.98
C ARG A 38 10.76 -4.22 6.48
N ARG A 39 10.13 -3.43 5.61
CA ARG A 39 10.60 -2.12 5.14
C ARG A 39 9.46 -1.11 5.25
N ARG A 40 9.74 0.04 5.89
CA ARG A 40 8.77 1.14 5.95
C ARG A 40 8.60 1.74 4.55
N VAL A 41 7.36 2.12 4.24
CA VAL A 41 6.99 2.86 3.03
C VAL A 41 6.79 4.30 3.45
N ASP A 42 7.51 5.24 2.84
CA ASP A 42 7.24 6.66 3.07
C ASP A 42 6.06 7.18 2.21
N VAL A 43 5.65 8.42 2.41
CA VAL A 43 4.47 8.98 1.74
C VAL A 43 4.68 9.17 0.22
N PHE A 44 5.90 9.45 -0.23
CA PHE A 44 6.20 9.58 -1.67
C PHE A 44 6.20 8.22 -2.35
N GLU A 45 6.79 7.21 -1.70
CA GLU A 45 6.73 5.83 -2.16
C GLU A 45 5.29 5.33 -2.23
N LEU A 46 4.47 5.65 -1.22
CA LEU A 46 3.06 5.31 -1.21
C LEU A 46 2.31 5.98 -2.38
N ALA A 47 2.59 7.25 -2.66
CA ALA A 47 2.01 7.95 -3.81
C ALA A 47 2.37 7.24 -5.13
N LEU A 48 3.66 6.92 -5.35
CA LEU A 48 4.11 6.18 -6.53
C LEU A 48 3.44 4.80 -6.64
N TRP A 49 3.30 4.09 -5.52
CA TRP A 49 2.65 2.79 -5.44
C TRP A 49 1.17 2.87 -5.86
N THR A 50 0.45 3.87 -5.36
CA THR A 50 -0.96 4.08 -5.74
C THR A 50 -1.13 4.38 -7.22
N HIS A 51 -0.26 5.21 -7.79
CA HIS A 51 -0.27 5.51 -9.22
C HIS A 51 0.09 4.28 -10.07
N ALA A 52 1.09 3.49 -9.65
CA ALA A 52 1.44 2.24 -10.32
C ALA A 52 0.28 1.23 -10.32
N CYS A 53 -0.58 1.27 -9.29
CA CYS A 53 -1.80 0.48 -9.18
C CYS A 53 -3.04 1.12 -9.84
N GLY A 54 -2.90 2.28 -10.51
CA GLY A 54 -4.01 2.93 -11.22
C GLY A 54 -5.00 3.68 -10.33
N THR A 55 -4.56 4.15 -9.15
CA THR A 55 -5.39 4.97 -8.25
C THR A 55 -4.60 6.18 -7.71
N THR A 56 -5.13 6.84 -6.69
CA THR A 56 -4.52 8.01 -6.05
C THR A 56 -4.19 7.74 -4.59
N LEU A 57 -3.24 8.52 -4.04
CA LEU A 57 -2.93 8.51 -2.61
C LEU A 57 -4.16 8.80 -1.76
N GLU A 58 -4.99 9.77 -2.17
CA GLU A 58 -6.25 10.13 -1.51
C GLU A 58 -7.20 8.94 -1.39
N ALA A 59 -7.42 8.21 -2.48
CA ALA A 59 -8.32 7.06 -2.49
C ALA A 59 -7.82 5.93 -1.57
N PHE A 60 -6.50 5.73 -1.51
CA PHE A 60 -5.88 4.78 -0.59
C PHE A 60 -6.08 5.19 0.87
N VAL A 61 -5.77 6.45 1.22
CA VAL A 61 -5.89 6.96 2.59
C VAL A 61 -7.34 6.90 3.06
N LYS A 62 -8.32 7.21 2.19
CA LYS A 62 -9.74 7.08 2.51
C LYS A 62 -10.11 5.64 2.90
N LYS A 63 -9.71 4.64 2.11
CA LYS A 63 -9.98 3.22 2.42
C LYS A 63 -9.28 2.77 3.70
N LEU A 64 -8.05 3.23 3.91
CA LEU A 64 -7.30 2.94 5.13
C LEU A 64 -7.98 3.54 6.36
N ASP A 65 -8.45 4.78 6.28
CA ASP A 65 -9.16 5.46 7.37
C ASP A 65 -10.48 4.75 7.69
N GLU A 66 -11.27 4.38 6.67
CA GLU A 66 -12.48 3.56 6.85
C GLU A 66 -12.19 2.20 7.53
N ARG A 67 -11.02 1.58 7.26
CA ARG A 67 -10.60 0.36 7.98
C ARG A 67 -10.24 0.66 9.44
N ILE A 68 -9.50 1.74 9.68
CA ILE A 68 -9.10 2.19 11.02
C ILE A 68 -10.34 2.47 11.88
N GLN A 69 -11.30 3.22 11.37
CA GLN A 69 -12.55 3.52 12.07
C GLN A 69 -13.35 2.26 12.39
N ARG A 70 -13.46 1.31 11.43
CA ARG A 70 -14.20 0.04 11.64
C ARG A 70 -13.60 -0.86 12.72
N HIS A 71 -12.28 -0.84 12.91
CA HIS A 71 -11.60 -1.70 13.88
C HIS A 71 -11.37 -1.01 15.24
N GLN A 72 -12.07 0.11 15.49
CA GLN A 72 -11.83 1.08 16.56
C GLN A 72 -10.40 1.65 16.49
N LEU A 73 -10.31 2.98 16.34
CA LEU A 73 -9.09 3.68 16.73
C LEU A 73 -8.78 3.22 18.17
N PRO A 74 -7.56 2.70 18.47
CA PRO A 74 -7.18 2.59 19.87
C PRO A 74 -7.42 3.97 20.47
N SER A 75 -8.12 4.03 21.59
CA SER A 75 -8.49 5.25 22.32
C SER A 75 -7.28 6.06 22.83
N LEU A 76 -6.10 5.84 22.25
CA LEU A 76 -4.80 6.39 22.58
C LEU A 76 -4.08 6.79 21.28
N LEU A 77 -4.64 7.78 20.60
CA LEU A 77 -3.88 8.95 20.16
C LEU A 77 -4.41 10.15 20.94
#